data_AF-A0A6B0Z2Y7-F1
#
_entry.id   AF-A0A6B0Z2Y7-F1
#
_cell.length_a   1.000
_cell.length_b   1.000
_cell.length_c   1.000
_cell.angle_alpha   90.00
_cell.angle_beta   90.00
_cell.angle_gamma   90.00
#
_symmetry.space_group_name_H-M   'P 1'
#
loop_
_entity.id
_entity.type
_entity.pdbx_description
1 polymer ?
#
loop_
_entity_poly.entity_id
_entity_poly.type
_entity_poly.pdbx_seq_one_letter_code
_entity_poly.pdbx_strand_id
1 'polypeptide(L)'
;MARKNRKKKVSANGAAKSGTMATNRRVRYDYHLLDDFEAGLVLKGSEIKSIRDAKVDISNAYVRISDGEAWLVNAYIAPYEAAGVWTQHEPLRERKLLLHRKEIEFLRGRVEQQGLTIVVQRIY
;
A
#
# COMPACT_ATOMS: atom_id res chain seq x y z
N MET A 1 45.36 -22.40 24.07
CA MET A 1 45.36 -21.07 23.42
C MET A 1 44.04 -20.88 22.66
N ALA A 2 43.09 -20.12 23.21
CA ALA A 2 41.74 -19.95 22.66
C ALA A 2 41.61 -18.62 21.90
N ARG A 3 41.38 -18.68 20.58
CA ARG A 3 41.09 -17.50 19.75
C ARG A 3 39.64 -17.06 19.96
N LYS A 4 39.46 -15.93 20.64
CA LYS A 4 38.16 -15.29 20.90
C LYS A 4 37.71 -14.50 19.66
N ASN A 5 36.83 -15.09 18.84
CA ASN A 5 36.21 -14.40 17.70
C ASN A 5 35.15 -13.39 18.20
N ARG A 6 35.54 -12.11 18.29
CA ARG A 6 34.61 -10.98 18.44
C ARG A 6 33.83 -10.81 17.13
N LYS A 7 32.55 -11.20 17.11
CA LYS A 7 31.62 -10.84 16.03
C LYS A 7 31.52 -9.30 15.97
N LYS A 8 32.05 -8.71 14.89
CA LYS A 8 31.82 -7.30 14.52
C LYS A 8 30.33 -7.11 14.25
N LYS A 9 29.65 -6.27 15.05
CA LYS A 9 28.35 -5.69 14.70
C LYS A 9 28.59 -4.79 13.49
N VAL A 10 28.09 -5.19 12.32
CA VAL A 10 28.03 -4.31 11.15
C VAL A 10 26.80 -3.43 11.35
N SER A 11 27.01 -2.20 11.78
CA SER A 11 26.00 -1.14 11.76
C SER A 11 25.83 -0.66 10.32
N ALA A 12 24.98 -1.33 9.55
CA ALA A 12 24.50 -0.81 8.29
C ALA A 12 23.19 -0.06 8.58
N ASN A 13 23.20 1.27 8.44
CA ASN A 13 22.06 2.01 7.87
C ASN A 13 22.40 3.50 7.77
N GLY A 14 23.00 3.86 6.65
CA GLY A 14 23.21 5.23 6.18
C GLY A 14 23.06 5.25 4.67
N ALA A 15 21.90 4.83 4.16
CA ALA A 15 21.51 5.02 2.78
C ALA A 15 20.12 5.67 2.79
N ALA A 16 19.99 6.80 2.09
CA ALA A 16 18.80 7.62 2.04
C ALA A 16 17.53 6.76 1.87
N LYS A 17 16.59 6.89 2.81
CA LYS A 17 15.27 6.28 2.71
C LYS A 17 14.58 6.87 1.48
N SER A 18 14.69 6.21 0.33
CA SER A 18 13.73 6.39 -0.76
C SER A 18 12.35 6.24 -0.14
N GLY A 19 11.49 7.25 -0.27
CA GLY A 19 10.20 7.36 0.42
C GLY A 19 9.19 6.25 0.12
N THR A 20 9.56 5.16 -0.54
CA THR A 20 8.69 4.03 -0.78
C THR A 20 8.44 3.25 0.51
N MET A 21 7.20 3.28 0.99
CA MET A 21 6.76 2.56 2.18
C MET A 21 6.47 1.09 1.88
N ALA A 22 5.88 0.80 0.72
CA ALA A 22 5.56 -0.56 0.29
C ALA A 22 5.58 -0.73 -1.23
N THR A 23 5.95 -1.91 -1.71
CA THR A 23 5.95 -2.27 -3.13
C THR A 23 5.37 -3.66 -3.34
N ASN A 24 4.38 -3.77 -4.22
CA ASN A 24 3.85 -5.05 -4.66
C ASN A 24 4.70 -5.59 -5.81
N ARG A 25 5.61 -6.53 -5.49
CA ARG A 25 6.49 -7.14 -6.49
C ARG A 25 5.75 -8.11 -7.41
N ARG A 26 4.65 -8.72 -6.95
CA ARG A 26 3.88 -9.72 -7.71
C ARG A 26 3.20 -9.13 -8.92
N VAL A 27 2.79 -7.86 -8.87
CA VAL A 27 2.09 -7.18 -9.96
C VAL A 27 2.84 -7.29 -11.30
N ARG A 28 4.17 -7.18 -11.27
CA ARG A 28 5.00 -7.25 -12.48
C ARG A 28 5.14 -8.66 -13.07
N TYR A 29 4.82 -9.69 -12.29
CA TYR A 29 4.87 -11.09 -12.72
C TYR A 29 3.48 -11.59 -13.14
N ASP A 30 2.45 -11.21 -12.39
CA ASP A 30 1.10 -11.74 -12.55
C ASP A 30 0.27 -10.96 -13.59
N TYR A 31 0.61 -9.69 -13.84
CA TYR A 31 -0.17 -8.80 -14.69
C TYR A 31 0.70 -8.10 -15.75
N HIS A 32 0.07 -7.81 -16.88
CA HIS A 32 0.63 -6.88 -17.86
C HIS A 32 0.14 -5.46 -17.55
N LEU A 33 1.08 -4.57 -17.23
CA LEU A 33 0.78 -3.18 -16.89
C LEU A 33 0.58 -2.35 -18.17
N LEU A 34 -0.59 -1.72 -18.29
CA LEU A 34 -0.95 -0.89 -19.43
C LEU A 34 -0.68 0.59 -19.13
N ASP A 35 -1.33 1.11 -18.09
CA ASP A 35 -1.29 2.52 -17.68
C ASP A 35 -1.06 2.62 -16.17
N ASP A 36 -0.33 3.66 -15.75
CA ASP A 36 -0.03 3.95 -14.35
C ASP A 36 -0.79 5.21 -13.89
N PHE A 37 -1.40 5.15 -12.71
CA PHE A 37 -2.11 6.28 -12.10
C PHE A 37 -1.64 6.49 -10.66
N GLU A 38 -1.59 7.75 -10.24
CA GLU A 38 -1.32 8.14 -8.86
C GLU A 38 -2.59 8.64 -8.18
N ALA A 39 -2.77 8.28 -6.92
CA ALA A 39 -3.95 8.66 -6.14
C ALA A 39 -3.56 8.95 -4.70
N GLY A 40 -4.23 9.93 -4.08
CA GLY A 40 -4.15 10.12 -2.64
C GLY A 40 -4.95 9.05 -1.89
N LEU A 41 -4.48 8.62 -0.73
CA LEU A 41 -5.19 7.64 0.11
C LEU A 41 -5.74 8.30 1.37
N VAL A 42 -7.03 8.12 1.66
CA VAL A 42 -7.64 8.62 2.89
C VAL A 42 -7.37 7.67 4.04
N LEU A 43 -6.53 8.10 4.98
CA LEU A 43 -6.05 7.30 6.11
C LEU A 43 -6.44 7.89 7.47
N LYS A 44 -6.57 7.02 8.47
CA LYS A 44 -6.64 7.39 9.89
C LYS A 44 -5.23 7.56 10.46
N GLY A 45 -5.13 8.29 11.57
CA GLY A 45 -3.84 8.55 12.24
C GLY A 45 -3.09 7.27 12.66
N SER A 46 -3.80 6.23 13.12
CA SER A 46 -3.19 4.94 13.47
C SER A 46 -2.68 4.18 12.24
N GLU A 47 -3.33 4.31 11.08
CA GLU A 47 -2.87 3.70 9.82
C GLU A 47 -1.59 4.35 9.32
N ILE A 48 -1.49 5.69 9.41
CA ILE A 48 -0.27 6.44 9.04
C ILE A 48 0.92 5.94 9.85
N LYS A 49 0.73 5.66 11.15
CA LYS A 49 1.80 5.13 12.02
C LYS A 49 2.20 3.71 11.58
N SER A 50 1.25 2.81 11.37
CA SER A 50 1.54 1.45 10.90
C SER A 50 2.23 1.40 9.53
N ILE A 51 1.83 2.25 8.58
CA ILE A 51 2.48 2.34 7.26
C ILE A 51 3.92 2.84 7.39
N ARG A 52 4.17 3.85 8.25
CA ARG A 52 5.54 4.34 8.52
C ARG A 52 6.44 3.28 9.15
N ASP A 53 5.85 2.35 9.90
CA ASP A 53 6.54 1.19 10.46
C ASP A 53 6.66 0.03 9.45
N ALA A 54 6.29 0.25 8.17
CA ALA A 54 6.27 -0.74 7.09
C ALA A 54 5.39 -1.97 7.38
N LYS A 55 4.41 -1.84 8.28
CA LYS A 55 3.45 -2.91 8.62
C LYS A 55 2.21 -2.86 7.72
N VAL A 56 2.43 -2.94 6.41
CA VAL A 56 1.36 -2.94 5.39
C VAL A 56 1.62 -4.03 4.35
N ASP A 57 0.57 -4.74 3.97
CA ASP A 57 0.57 -5.70 2.86
C ASP A 57 -0.47 -5.28 1.81
N ILE A 58 0.02 -5.11 0.59
CA ILE A 58 -0.77 -4.73 -0.60
C ILE A 58 -0.74 -5.81 -1.69
N SER A 59 -0.24 -7.01 -1.37
CA SER A 59 -0.02 -8.08 -2.35
C SER A 59 -1.30 -8.47 -3.10
N ASN A 60 -2.42 -8.51 -2.39
CA ASN A 60 -3.74 -8.87 -2.93
C ASN A 60 -4.70 -7.67 -2.99
N ALA A 61 -4.18 -6.45 -2.86
CA ALA A 61 -4.99 -5.25 -2.83
C ALA A 61 -5.36 -4.81 -4.26
N TYR A 62 -6.62 -4.42 -4.43
CA TYR A 62 -7.17 -3.98 -5.72
C TYR A 62 -8.08 -2.76 -5.52
N VAL A 63 -8.35 -2.06 -6.63
CA VAL A 63 -9.24 -0.90 -6.61
C VAL A 63 -10.60 -1.28 -7.17
N ARG A 64 -11.65 -0.98 -6.42
CA ARG A 64 -13.04 -1.08 -6.85
C ARG A 64 -13.60 0.32 -7.08
N ILE A 65 -14.29 0.52 -8.19
CA ILE A 65 -15.04 1.74 -8.45
C ILE A 65 -16.51 1.47 -8.12
N SER A 66 -17.07 2.25 -7.19
CA SER A 66 -18.48 2.16 -6.79
C SER A 66 -19.03 3.57 -6.61
N ASP A 67 -20.24 3.81 -7.09
CA ASP A 67 -20.97 5.08 -6.88
C ASP A 67 -20.20 6.34 -7.34
N GLY A 68 -19.33 6.19 -8.34
CA GLY A 68 -18.49 7.27 -8.86
C GLY A 68 -17.26 7.59 -7.99
N GLU A 69 -16.93 6.72 -7.04
CA GLU A 69 -15.76 6.84 -6.17
C GLU A 69 -14.85 5.61 -6.32
N ALA A 70 -13.54 5.80 -6.11
CA ALA A 70 -12.56 4.73 -6.13
C ALA A 70 -12.21 4.31 -4.70
N TRP A 71 -12.23 2.99 -4.46
CA TRP A 71 -12.02 2.37 -3.17
C TRP A 71 -10.90 1.34 -3.26
N LEU A 72 -9.90 1.47 -2.39
CA LEU A 72 -8.89 0.46 -2.19
C LEU A 72 -9.42 -0.63 -1.26
N VAL A 73 -9.46 -1.86 -1.76
CA VAL A 73 -9.99 -3.05 -1.08
C VAL A 73 -8.85 -4.04 -0.85
N ASN A 74 -8.95 -4.81 0.23
CA ASN A 74 -8.03 -5.90 0.57
C ASN A 74 -6.57 -5.47 0.79
N ALA A 75 -6.35 -4.19 1.09
CA ALA A 75 -5.08 -3.71 1.63
C ALA A 75 -5.06 -3.97 3.14
N TYR A 76 -4.12 -4.78 3.60
CA TYR A 76 -3.97 -5.10 5.01
C TYR A 76 -2.99 -4.12 5.65
N ILE A 77 -3.46 -3.31 6.60
CA ILE A 77 -2.60 -2.49 7.45
C ILE A 77 -2.66 -3.06 8.85
N ALA A 78 -1.50 -3.41 9.42
CA ALA A 78 -1.51 -3.97 10.76
C ALA A 78 -2.01 -2.93 11.79
N PRO A 79 -2.79 -3.34 12.79
CA PRO A 79 -3.17 -2.46 13.89
C PRO A 79 -1.94 -1.81 14.54
N TYR A 80 -2.06 -0.56 14.95
CA TYR A 80 -0.98 0.09 15.66
C TYR A 80 -1.00 -0.34 17.12
N GLU A 81 0.02 -1.07 17.57
CA GLU A 81 0.09 -1.63 18.93
C GLU A 81 0.04 -0.56 20.03
N ALA A 82 0.58 0.63 19.76
CA ALA A 82 0.56 1.75 20.70
C ALA A 82 -0.71 2.62 20.62
N ALA A 83 -1.69 2.25 19.77
CA ALA A 83 -2.99 2.91 19.77
C ALA A 83 -3.85 2.36 20.92
N GLY A 84 -4.59 3.25 21.58
CA GLY A 84 -5.66 2.84 22.48
C GLY A 84 -6.84 2.22 21.72
N VAL A 85 -7.73 1.53 22.43
CA VAL A 85 -8.90 0.84 21.87
C VAL A 85 -9.76 1.77 20.99
N TRP A 86 -9.88 3.05 21.36
CA TRP A 86 -10.71 4.02 20.64
C TRP A 86 -10.09 4.60 19.36
N THR A 87 -8.76 4.57 19.24
CA THR A 87 -8.04 5.13 18.08
C THR A 87 -7.59 4.05 17.09
N GLN A 88 -7.91 2.79 17.37
CA GLN A 88 -7.55 1.67 16.52
C GLN A 88 -8.37 1.67 15.23
N HIS A 89 -7.75 1.19 14.15
CA HIS A 89 -8.41 1.00 12.86
C HIS A 89 -8.63 -0.50 12.59
N GLU A 90 -9.60 -0.81 11.74
CA GLU A 90 -9.75 -2.16 11.22
C GLU A 90 -8.70 -2.43 10.12
N PRO A 91 -7.96 -3.56 10.17
CA PRO A 91 -6.86 -3.82 9.24
C PRO A 91 -7.25 -3.83 7.76
N LEU A 92 -8.38 -4.47 7.46
CA LEU A 92 -8.90 -4.69 6.10
C LEU A 92 -9.95 -3.66 5.67
N ARG A 93 -10.04 -2.53 6.40
CA ARG A 93 -10.96 -1.46 6.08
C ARG A 93 -10.77 -0.99 4.64
N GLU A 94 -11.88 -0.79 3.94
CA GLU A 94 -11.87 -0.16 2.61
C GLU A 94 -11.48 1.32 2.73
N ARG A 95 -10.57 1.77 1.86
CA ARG A 95 -10.01 3.12 1.92
C ARG A 95 -10.32 3.88 0.65
N LYS A 96 -10.87 5.08 0.80
CA LYS A 96 -11.18 5.93 -0.35
C LYS A 96 -9.90 6.45 -1.00
N LEU A 97 -9.89 6.42 -2.32
CA LEU A 97 -8.85 7.01 -3.16
C LEU A 97 -9.30 8.38 -3.65
N LEU A 98 -8.37 9.33 -3.63
CA LEU A 98 -8.54 10.68 -4.12
C LEU A 98 -7.99 10.73 -5.54
N LEU A 99 -8.89 10.67 -6.51
CA LEU A 99 -8.65 10.75 -7.95
C LEU A 99 -9.51 11.86 -8.55
N HIS A 100 -9.10 12.39 -9.70
CA HIS A 100 -9.95 13.32 -10.44
C HIS A 100 -11.15 12.59 -11.04
N ARG A 101 -12.29 13.29 -11.13
CA ARG A 101 -13.53 12.73 -11.68
C ARG A 101 -13.34 12.09 -13.08
N LYS A 102 -12.58 12.75 -13.95
CA LYS A 102 -12.28 12.24 -15.31
C LYS A 102 -11.49 10.92 -15.27
N GLU A 103 -10.57 10.78 -14.33
CA GLU A 103 -9.78 9.55 -14.16
C GLU A 103 -10.67 8.42 -13.66
N ILE A 104 -11.57 8.68 -12.72
CA ILE A 104 -12.52 7.69 -12.21
C ILE A 104 -13.44 7.20 -13.33
N GLU A 105 -14.00 8.11 -14.14
CA GLU A 105 -14.87 7.76 -15.27
C GLU A 105 -14.11 6.95 -16.34
N PHE A 106 -12.86 7.31 -16.62
CA PHE A 106 -11.98 6.58 -17.54
C PHE A 106 -11.66 5.16 -17.05
N LEU A 107 -11.25 5.04 -15.79
CA LEU A 107 -10.95 3.75 -15.17
C LEU A 107 -12.19 2.85 -15.10
N ARG A 108 -13.36 3.42 -14.78
CA ARG A 108 -14.63 2.69 -14.79
C ARG A 108 -14.92 2.10 -16.17
N GLY A 109 -14.80 2.92 -17.22
CA GLY A 109 -15.00 2.46 -18.60
C GLY A 109 -14.05 1.32 -18.99
N ARG A 110 -12.76 1.43 -18.63
CA ARG A 110 -11.75 0.38 -18.86
C ARG A 110 -12.08 -0.92 -18.13
N VAL A 111 -12.48 -0.84 -16.86
CA VAL A 111 -12.83 -2.03 -16.04
C VAL A 111 -14.08 -2.72 -16.61
N GLU A 112 -15.14 -1.97 -16.89
CA GLU A 112 -16.42 -2.52 -17.33
C GLU A 112 -16.39 -3.04 -18.78
N GLN A 113 -15.73 -2.32 -19.70
CA GLN A 113 -15.76 -2.65 -21.13
C GLN A 113 -14.71 -3.69 -21.53
N GLN A 114 -13.52 -3.65 -20.91
CA GLN A 114 -12.38 -4.45 -21.33
C GLN A 114 -12.06 -5.58 -20.33
N GLY A 115 -12.80 -5.68 -19.22
CA GLY A 115 -12.55 -6.67 -18.18
C GLY A 115 -11.19 -6.47 -17.48
N LEU A 116 -10.67 -5.25 -17.49
CA LEU A 116 -9.39 -4.92 -16.86
C LEU A 116 -9.52 -4.84 -15.33
N THR A 117 -8.42 -5.11 -14.65
CA THR A 117 -8.33 -5.01 -13.18
C THR A 117 -7.35 -3.91 -12.78
N ILE A 118 -7.70 -3.15 -11.76
CA ILE A 118 -6.85 -2.10 -11.21
C ILE A 118 -6.14 -2.63 -9.96
N VAL A 119 -4.82 -2.74 -10.03
CA VAL A 119 -3.97 -3.31 -8.98
C VAL A 119 -3.03 -2.27 -8.39
N VAL A 120 -2.69 -2.42 -7.11
CA VAL A 120 -1.76 -1.49 -6.43
C VAL A 120 -0.31 -1.88 -6.68
N GLN A 121 0.48 -0.94 -7.20
CA GLN A 121 1.90 -1.16 -7.43
C GLN A 121 2.77 -0.78 -6.22
N ARG A 122 2.64 0.45 -5.71
CA ARG A 122 3.51 0.99 -4.66
C ARG A 122 2.74 1.98 -3.78
N ILE A 123 3.19 2.11 -2.54
CA ILE A 123 2.83 3.18 -1.61
C ILE A 123 4.11 3.93 -1.26
N TYR A 124 4.06 5.26 -1.31
CA TYR A 124 5.14 6.18 -0.97
C TYR A 124 4.67 7.25 0.02
#